data_AF-A0A446AS59-F1
#
_entry.id   AF-A0A446AS59-F1
#
_cell.length_a   1.000
_cell.length_b   1.000
_cell.length_c   1.000
_cell.angle_alpha   90.00
_cell.angle_beta   90.00
_cell.angle_gamma   90.00
#
_symmetry.space_group_name_H-M   'P 1'
#
loop_
_entity.id
_entity.type
_entity.pdbx_description
1 polymer ?
#
loop_
_entity_poly.entity_id
_entity_poly.type
_entity_poly.pdbx_seq_one_letter_code
_entity_poly.pdbx_strand_id
1 'polypeptide(L)'
;MSANAAPISPARVAVIQFDPQVGLEHCDNNLCHGLQLAEQAVREGANLIVLPELANTGYSFNTRAEAWAHAEALADGPSLNNWGRTDLYGSMLGYDLHPALPR
;
A
#
# COMPACT_ATOMS: atom_id res chain seq x y z
N MET A 1 32.41 -17.16 -8.66
CA MET A 1 31.02 -16.97 -9.14
C MET A 1 30.14 -17.84 -8.28
N SER A 2 29.48 -17.29 -7.26
CA SER A 2 28.62 -18.08 -6.38
C SER A 2 27.39 -18.54 -7.15
N ALA A 3 27.08 -19.83 -7.05
CA ALA A 3 25.90 -20.43 -7.66
C ALA A 3 24.64 -19.71 -7.16
N ASN A 4 23.82 -19.26 -8.09
CA ASN A 4 22.53 -18.64 -7.81
C ASN A 4 21.58 -19.76 -7.36
N ALA A 5 21.52 -20.02 -6.05
CA ALA A 5 20.60 -21.00 -5.48
C ALA A 5 19.16 -20.53 -5.69
N ALA A 6 18.25 -21.47 -6.00
CA ALA A 6 16.84 -21.15 -6.15
C ALA A 6 16.29 -20.56 -4.84
N PRO A 7 15.46 -19.50 -4.90
CA PRO A 7 14.89 -18.90 -3.69
C PRO A 7 14.01 -19.90 -2.95
N ILE A 8 14.11 -19.90 -1.62
CA ILE A 8 13.31 -20.79 -0.74
C ILE A 8 11.83 -20.38 -0.74
N SER A 9 11.55 -19.08 -0.85
CA SER A 9 10.20 -18.53 -0.87
C SER A 9 9.85 -17.99 -2.26
N PRO A 10 8.62 -18.22 -2.75
CA PRO A 10 8.12 -17.58 -3.97
C PRO A 10 7.77 -16.08 -3.76
N ALA A 11 7.90 -15.57 -2.52
CA ALA A 11 7.62 -14.18 -2.23
C ALA A 11 8.64 -13.26 -2.92
N ARG A 12 8.13 -12.29 -3.69
CA ARG A 12 8.89 -11.17 -4.21
C ARG A 12 8.39 -9.92 -3.51
N VAL A 13 9.22 -9.39 -2.63
CA VAL A 13 8.86 -8.32 -1.71
C VAL A 13 9.36 -6.98 -2.23
N ALA A 14 8.49 -5.98 -2.28
CA ALA A 14 8.86 -4.59 -2.43
C ALA A 14 8.72 -3.86 -1.08
N VAL A 15 9.78 -3.17 -0.68
CA VAL A 15 9.77 -2.30 0.50
C VAL A 15 9.83 -0.87 0.00
N ILE A 16 8.73 -0.15 0.15
CA ILE A 16 8.56 1.18 -0.41
C ILE A 16 9.02 2.22 0.62
N GLN A 17 9.84 3.16 0.17
CA GLN A 17 10.28 4.31 0.97
C GLN A 17 9.89 5.60 0.25
N PHE A 18 9.16 6.46 0.95
CA PHE A 18 8.88 7.84 0.57
C PHE A 18 8.72 8.68 1.85
N ASP A 19 8.41 9.97 1.70
CA ASP A 19 8.33 10.93 2.79
C ASP A 19 6.87 11.44 2.97
N PRO A 20 5.98 10.68 3.65
CA PRO A 20 4.61 11.11 3.90
C PRO A 20 4.58 12.35 4.80
N GLN A 21 3.92 13.41 4.34
CA GLN A 21 3.83 14.67 5.08
C GLN A 21 2.60 14.68 5.99
N VAL A 22 2.76 15.17 7.23
CA VAL A 22 1.64 15.35 8.17
C VAL A 22 0.83 16.60 7.81
N GLY A 23 -0.49 16.51 7.88
CA GLY A 23 -1.43 17.58 7.52
C GLY A 23 -2.58 17.05 6.66
N LEU A 24 -3.80 17.55 6.88
CA LEU A 24 -4.98 17.09 6.15
C LEU A 24 -4.87 17.38 4.66
N GLU A 25 -4.24 18.50 4.30
CA GLU A 25 -3.93 18.91 2.93
C GLU A 25 -2.97 17.95 2.21
N HIS A 26 -2.23 17.12 2.95
CA HIS A 26 -1.25 16.19 2.38
C HIS A 26 -1.78 14.77 2.24
N CYS A 27 -2.92 14.44 2.84
CA CYS A 27 -3.46 13.06 2.86
C CYS A 27 -3.67 12.50 1.44
N ASP A 28 -4.29 13.28 0.56
CA ASP A 28 -4.52 12.88 -0.83
C ASP A 28 -3.19 12.66 -1.59
N ASN A 29 -2.22 13.57 -1.40
CA ASN A 29 -0.93 13.46 -2.07
C ASN A 29 -0.12 12.26 -1.58
N ASN A 30 -0.10 12.02 -0.26
CA ASN A 30 0.55 10.86 0.34
C ASN A 30 -0.05 9.56 -0.19
N LEU A 31 -1.39 9.46 -0.21
CA LEU A 31 -2.12 8.31 -0.72
C LEU A 31 -1.81 8.06 -2.20
N CYS A 32 -1.95 9.09 -3.05
CA CYS A 32 -1.67 8.97 -4.48
C CYS A 32 -0.22 8.57 -4.76
N HIS A 33 0.74 9.16 -4.05
CA HIS A 33 2.16 8.82 -4.22
C HIS A 33 2.46 7.38 -3.80
N GLY A 34 1.92 6.94 -2.65
CA GLY A 34 2.04 5.56 -2.19
C GLY A 34 1.46 4.56 -3.19
N LEU A 35 0.28 4.86 -3.75
CA LEU A 35 -0.37 4.01 -4.76
C LEU A 35 0.48 3.90 -6.03
N GLN A 36 1.04 5.01 -6.54
CA GLN A 36 1.91 4.99 -7.72
C GLN A 36 3.14 4.10 -7.53
N LEU A 37 3.76 4.15 -6.35
CA LEU A 37 4.91 3.29 -5.99
C LEU A 37 4.48 1.82 -5.86
N ALA A 38 3.32 1.57 -5.26
CA ALA A 38 2.76 0.22 -5.12
C ALA A 38 2.42 -0.40 -6.48
N GLU A 39 1.79 0.35 -7.38
CA GLU A 39 1.53 -0.10 -8.74
C GLU A 39 2.82 -0.41 -9.50
N GLN A 40 3.87 0.39 -9.32
CA GLN A 40 5.18 0.09 -9.91
C GLN A 40 5.74 -1.23 -9.36
N ALA A 41 5.66 -1.46 -8.05
CA ALA A 41 6.09 -2.71 -7.44
C ALA A 41 5.32 -3.92 -8.00
N VAL A 42 4.00 -3.81 -8.17
CA VAL A 42 3.18 -4.86 -8.79
C VAL A 42 3.63 -5.11 -10.24
N ARG A 43 3.82 -4.06 -11.05
CA ARG A 43 4.32 -4.19 -12.43
C ARG A 43 5.69 -4.86 -12.50
N GLU A 44 6.53 -4.63 -11.50
CA GLU A 44 7.83 -5.27 -11.38
C GLU A 44 7.74 -6.73 -10.89
N GLY A 45 6.58 -7.19 -10.45
CA GLY A 45 6.30 -8.57 -10.04
C GLY A 45 6.34 -8.80 -8.54
N ALA A 46 6.23 -7.76 -7.72
CA ALA A 46 6.06 -7.92 -6.28
C ALA A 46 4.71 -8.56 -5.96
N ASN A 47 4.71 -9.52 -5.05
CA ASN A 47 3.50 -10.15 -4.49
C ASN A 47 3.34 -9.90 -3.00
N LEU A 48 4.25 -9.12 -2.41
CA LEU A 48 4.13 -8.53 -1.08
C LEU A 48 4.70 -7.11 -1.12
N ILE A 49 3.93 -6.14 -0.64
CA ILE A 49 4.34 -4.74 -0.56
C ILE A 49 4.33 -4.32 0.90
N VAL A 50 5.43 -3.72 1.35
CA VAL A 50 5.56 -3.11 2.68
C VAL A 50 5.65 -1.61 2.50
N LEU A 51 4.77 -0.88 3.17
CA LEU A 51 4.70 0.58 3.19
C LEU A 51 5.29 1.14 4.49
N PRO A 52 5.68 2.42 4.52
CA PRO A 52 6.02 3.11 5.76
C PRO A 52 4.85 3.13 6.74
N GLU A 53 5.17 3.28 8.03
CA GLU A 53 4.16 3.55 9.05
C GLU A 53 3.45 4.88 8.75
N LEU A 54 2.12 4.90 8.90
CA LEU A 54 1.27 6.07 8.62
C LEU A 54 1.49 6.67 7.21
N ALA A 55 1.66 5.80 6.22
CA ALA A 55 1.91 6.15 4.81
C ALA A 55 0.92 7.14 4.20
N ASN A 56 -0.34 7.17 4.67
CA ASN A 56 -1.36 8.07 4.13
C ASN A 56 -1.37 9.43 4.83
N THR A 57 -0.88 9.52 6.07
CA THR A 57 -1.18 10.67 6.94
C THR A 57 0.06 11.43 7.41
N GLY A 58 1.26 10.86 7.25
CA GLY A 58 2.43 11.34 7.99
C GLY A 58 2.37 10.95 9.46
N TYR A 59 3.50 11.13 10.16
CA TYR A 59 3.71 10.54 11.49
C TYR A 59 3.57 11.52 12.65
N SER A 60 4.12 12.73 12.51
CA SER A 60 4.36 13.64 13.65
C SER A 60 3.14 14.47 14.04
N PHE A 61 2.11 13.84 14.62
CA PHE A 61 0.98 14.54 15.23
C PHE A 61 1.36 15.13 16.60
N ASN A 62 0.96 16.39 16.84
CA ASN A 62 1.20 17.09 18.11
C ASN A 62 0.08 16.86 19.13
N THR A 63 -1.14 16.54 18.67
CA THR A 63 -2.29 16.32 19.55
C THR A 63 -3.13 15.12 19.13
N ARG A 64 -3.87 14.56 20.09
CA ARG A 64 -4.86 13.51 19.80
C ARG A 64 -5.96 13.99 18.86
N ALA A 65 -6.36 15.26 18.97
CA ALA A 65 -7.39 15.84 18.10
C ALA A 65 -6.91 15.92 16.64
N GLU A 66 -5.64 16.29 16.44
CA GLU A 66 -4.99 16.29 15.13
C GLU A 66 -4.93 14.88 14.54
N ALA A 67 -4.43 13.90 15.30
CA ALA A 67 -4.40 12.49 14.84
C ALA A 67 -5.81 11.97 14.51
N TRP A 68 -6.81 12.32 15.33
CA TRP A 68 -8.21 11.94 15.10
C TRP A 68 -8.78 12.56 13.82
N ALA A 69 -8.39 13.79 13.47
CA ALA A 69 -8.86 14.44 12.25
C ALA A 69 -8.36 13.73 10.97
N HIS A 70 -7.25 12.99 11.04
CA HIS A 70 -6.71 12.19 9.94
C HIS A 70 -7.30 10.77 9.88
N ALA A 71 -8.07 10.36 10.89
CA ALA A 71 -8.65 9.03 10.93
C ALA A 71 -9.86 8.94 9.98
N GLU A 72 -9.96 7.82 9.27
CA GLU A 72 -11.07 7.51 8.37
C GLU A 72 -11.96 6.43 8.97
N ALA A 73 -13.26 6.48 8.66
CA ALA A 73 -14.15 5.37 8.95
C ALA A 73 -13.86 4.20 8.00
N LEU A 74 -14.00 2.96 8.49
CA LEU A 74 -13.71 1.77 7.68
C LEU A 74 -14.73 1.51 6.58
N ALA A 75 -15.97 1.98 6.71
CA ALA A 75 -17.02 1.65 5.74
C ALA A 75 -16.85 2.38 4.40
N ASP A 76 -16.28 3.58 4.43
CA ASP A 76 -16.26 4.54 3.32
C ASP A 76 -14.97 5.37 3.25
N GLY A 77 -13.94 5.01 4.01
CA GLY A 77 -12.66 5.70 4.04
C GLY A 77 -11.96 5.73 2.67
N PRO A 78 -11.57 6.90 2.13
CA PRO A 78 -10.91 7.01 0.84
C PRO A 78 -9.62 6.19 0.75
N SER A 79 -8.85 6.08 1.83
CA SER A 79 -7.65 5.25 1.87
C SER A 79 -7.99 3.78 1.66
N LEU A 80 -8.97 3.25 2.40
CA LEU A 80 -9.35 1.84 2.29
C LEU A 80 -9.89 1.52 0.90
N ASN A 81 -10.73 2.39 0.35
CA ASN A 81 -11.30 2.23 -0.99
C ASN A 81 -10.21 2.18 -2.06
N ASN A 82 -9.17 3.02 -1.96
CA ASN A 82 -8.09 3.04 -2.95
C ASN A 82 -7.11 1.87 -2.78
N TRP A 83 -6.72 1.53 -1.55
CA TRP A 83 -5.83 0.38 -1.30
C TRP A 83 -6.52 -0.97 -1.54
N GLY A 84 -7.84 -1.05 -1.42
CA GLY A 84 -8.63 -2.26 -1.64
C GLY A 84 -8.93 -2.58 -3.11
N ARG A 85 -8.41 -1.79 -4.06
CA ARG A 85 -8.73 -1.90 -5.49
C ARG A 85 -8.28 -3.22 -6.12
N THR A 86 -9.24 -4.07 -6.45
CA THR A 86 -9.01 -5.38 -7.07
C THR A 86 -8.59 -5.28 -8.54
N ASP A 87 -8.89 -4.18 -9.23
CA ASP A 87 -8.44 -3.95 -10.62
C ASP A 87 -6.92 -3.76 -10.74
N LEU A 88 -6.26 -3.35 -9.65
CA LEU A 88 -4.80 -3.15 -9.60
C LEU A 88 -4.10 -4.33 -8.92
N TYR A 89 -4.67 -4.84 -7.82
CA TYR A 89 -4.04 -5.89 -7.02
C TYR A 89 -4.57 -7.30 -7.33
N GLY A 90 -5.50 -7.45 -8.28
CA GLY A 90 -6.14 -8.72 -8.61
C GLY A 90 -5.15 -9.85 -8.92
N SER A 91 -4.15 -9.55 -9.74
CA SER A 91 -3.08 -10.49 -10.10
C SER A 91 -2.15 -10.82 -8.93
N MET A 92 -1.81 -9.82 -8.11
CA MET A 92 -0.99 -9.97 -6.90
C MET A 92 -1.70 -10.80 -5.83
N LEU A 93 -3.00 -10.56 -5.62
CA LEU A 93 -3.81 -11.19 -4.58
C LEU A 93 -4.43 -12.51 -5.04
N GLY A 94 -4.22 -12.90 -6.29
CA GLY A 94 -4.72 -14.15 -6.87
C GLY A 94 -6.22 -14.15 -7.20
N TYR A 95 -6.89 -12.99 -7.18
CA TYR A 95 -8.28 -12.83 -7.61
C TYR A 95 -8.48 -13.19 -9.08
N ASP A 96 -7.47 -12.94 -9.93
CA ASP A 96 -7.52 -13.32 -11.35
C ASP A 96 -7.35 -14.83 -11.58
N LEU A 97 -6.88 -15.56 -10.56
CA LEU A 97 -6.57 -16.99 -10.62
C LEU A 97 -7.63 -17.85 -9.92
N HIS A 98 -8.40 -17.30 -8.98
CA HIS A 98 -9.30 -18.08 -8.13
C HIS A 98 -10.78 -17.65 -8.27
N PRO A 99 -11.63 -18.43 -8.96
CA PRO A 99 -12.99 -18.03 -9.32
C PRO A 99 -13.98 -17.87 -8.14
N ALA A 100 -13.58 -18.26 -6.93
CA ALA A 100 -14.42 -18.18 -5.73
C ALA A 100 -14.11 -16.99 -4.81
N LEU A 101 -13.11 -16.16 -5.14
CA LEU A 101 -12.84 -14.95 -4.37
C LEU A 101 -13.74 -13.80 -4.87
N PRO A 102 -14.32 -12.98 -3.97
CA PRO A 102 -15.15 -11.84 -4.37
C PRO A 102 -14.32 -10.85 -5.18
N ARG A 103 -14.87 -10.40 -6.31
CA ARG A 103 -14.27 -9.39 -7.18
C ARG A 103 -14.55 -7.98 -6.67
#